data_AF-A0A2A5S676-F1
#
_entry.id   AF-A0A2A5S676-F1
#
_cell.length_a   1.000
_cell.length_b   1.000
_cell.length_c   1.000
_cell.angle_alpha   90.00
_cell.angle_beta   90.00
_cell.angle_gamma   90.00
#
_symmetry.space_group_name_H-M   'P 1'
#
loop_
_entity.id
_entity.type
_entity.pdbx_description
1 polymer ?
#
loop_
_entity_poly.entity_id
_entity_poly.type
_entity_poly.pdbx_seq_one_letter_code
_entity_poly.pdbx_strand_id
1 'polypeptide(L)'
;MENEKLSTVINNIEEFKADNTAIVKNNINKEISLYRKTLPNEILTEDLDVKIQKEVDKKILEFNNDIDLKPKALYYALKSELELDEHMSEKKLTISAYNYLEKNTKNKFLKKILKELIKESK
;
A
#
# COMPACT_ATOMS: atom_id res chain seq x y z
N MET A 1 -13.37 23.62 -2.91
CA MET A 1 -11.89 23.71 -2.85
C MET A 1 -11.21 22.74 -1.89
N GLU A 2 -11.29 22.85 -0.55
CA GLU A 2 -10.61 21.89 0.38
C GLU A 2 -11.09 20.44 0.18
N ASN A 3 -12.40 20.25 0.04
CA ASN A 3 -13.02 18.93 -0.12
C ASN A 3 -12.68 18.28 -1.48
N GLU A 4 -12.52 19.08 -2.53
CA GLU A 4 -12.13 18.59 -3.87
C GLU A 4 -10.68 18.08 -3.87
N LYS A 5 -9.75 18.83 -3.27
CA LYS A 5 -8.35 18.38 -3.15
C LYS A 5 -8.22 17.09 -2.35
N LEU A 6 -8.95 16.96 -1.24
CA LEU A 6 -8.97 15.73 -0.45
C LEU A 6 -9.57 14.56 -1.24
N SER A 7 -10.63 14.81 -2.00
CA SER A 7 -11.24 13.80 -2.89
C SER A 7 -10.26 13.32 -3.96
N THR A 8 -9.46 14.21 -4.54
CA THR A 8 -8.40 13.85 -5.49
C THR A 8 -7.34 12.96 -4.84
N VAL A 9 -6.89 13.29 -3.62
CA VAL A 9 -5.91 12.46 -2.89
C VAL A 9 -6.47 11.06 -2.60
N ILE A 10 -7.75 10.96 -2.22
CA ILE A 10 -8.41 9.67 -2.00
C ILE A 10 -8.43 8.86 -3.30
N ASN A 11 -8.83 9.47 -4.41
CA ASN A 11 -8.88 8.79 -5.70
C ASN A 11 -7.49 8.32 -6.15
N ASN A 12 -6.47 9.15 -6.00
CA ASN A 12 -5.09 8.80 -6.34
C ASN A 12 -4.58 7.59 -5.52
N ILE A 13 -5.00 7.46 -4.25
CA ILE A 13 -4.64 6.30 -3.42
C ILE A 13 -5.34 5.03 -3.91
N GLU A 14 -6.61 5.13 -4.31
CA GLU A 14 -7.34 3.98 -4.86
C GLU A 14 -6.79 3.57 -6.24
N GLU A 15 -6.43 4.54 -7.09
CA GLU A 15 -5.72 4.29 -8.35
C GLU A 15 -4.36 3.62 -8.10
N PHE A 16 -3.57 4.13 -7.16
CA PHE A 16 -2.30 3.52 -6.77
C PHE A 16 -2.48 2.06 -6.31
N LYS A 17 -3.51 1.77 -5.50
CA LYS A 17 -3.80 0.38 -5.09
C LYS A 17 -4.13 -0.48 -6.31
N ALA A 18 -4.98 -0.01 -7.22
CA ALA A 18 -5.36 -0.74 -8.42
C ALA A 18 -4.15 -1.03 -9.32
N ASP A 19 -3.29 -0.04 -9.55
CA ASP A 19 -2.07 -0.20 -10.36
C ASP A 19 -1.10 -1.19 -9.71
N ASN A 20 -0.88 -1.05 -8.40
CA ASN A 20 0.03 -1.92 -7.67
C ASN A 20 -0.48 -3.37 -7.64
N THR A 21 -1.81 -3.56 -7.54
CA THR A 21 -2.47 -4.87 -7.70
C THR A 21 -2.06 -5.53 -9.01
N ALA A 22 -2.18 -4.80 -10.12
CA ALA A 22 -1.89 -5.31 -11.45
C ALA A 22 -0.40 -5.64 -11.61
N ILE A 23 0.48 -4.78 -11.09
CA ILE A 23 1.94 -4.98 -11.12
C ILE A 23 2.32 -6.24 -10.33
N VAL A 24 1.85 -6.35 -9.08
CA VAL A 24 2.17 -7.49 -8.21
C VAL A 24 1.62 -8.78 -8.82
N LYS A 25 0.40 -8.78 -9.33
CA LYS A 25 -0.20 -9.92 -10.03
C LYS A 25 0.65 -10.39 -11.20
N ASN A 26 1.07 -9.45 -12.05
CA ASN A 26 1.91 -9.76 -13.20
C ASN A 26 3.26 -10.33 -12.79
N ASN A 27 3.88 -9.81 -11.74
CA ASN A 27 5.17 -10.32 -11.24
C ASN A 27 5.02 -11.74 -10.69
N ILE A 28 3.99 -11.99 -9.87
CA ILE A 28 3.70 -13.34 -9.35
C ILE A 28 3.46 -14.33 -10.49
N ASN A 29 2.67 -13.93 -11.50
CA ASN A 29 2.38 -14.80 -12.66
C ASN A 29 3.63 -15.11 -13.49
N LYS A 30 4.56 -14.15 -13.62
CA LYS A 30 5.86 -14.40 -14.27
C LYS A 30 6.68 -15.43 -13.50
N GLU A 31 6.81 -15.27 -12.19
CA GLU A 31 7.54 -16.21 -11.34
C GLU A 31 6.92 -17.62 -11.36
N ILE A 32 5.59 -17.71 -11.30
CA ILE A 32 4.87 -18.98 -11.44
C ILE A 32 5.17 -19.60 -12.81
N SER A 33 5.14 -18.82 -13.89
CA SER A 33 5.47 -19.32 -15.23
C SER A 33 6.90 -19.85 -15.33
N LEU A 34 7.86 -19.17 -14.69
CA LEU A 34 9.24 -19.65 -14.61
C LEU A 34 9.35 -20.96 -13.82
N TYR A 35 8.68 -21.04 -12.67
CA TYR A 35 8.66 -22.25 -11.86
C TYR A 35 8.00 -23.43 -12.58
N ARG A 36 6.90 -23.20 -13.31
CA ARG A 36 6.23 -24.25 -14.10
C ARG A 36 7.14 -24.93 -15.11
N LYS A 37 8.11 -24.21 -15.69
CA LYS A 37 9.08 -24.78 -16.65
C LYS A 37 9.99 -25.85 -16.02
N THR A 38 10.06 -25.92 -14.69
CA THR A 38 10.86 -26.92 -13.97
C THR A 38 10.05 -28.14 -13.53
N LEU A 39 8.73 -28.11 -13.68
CA LEU A 39 7.84 -29.19 -13.25
C LEU A 39 7.54 -30.18 -14.39
N PRO A 40 7.37 -31.48 -14.08
CA PRO A 40 6.84 -32.46 -15.03
C PRO A 40 5.45 -32.08 -15.54
N ASN A 41 5.20 -32.33 -16.84
CA ASN A 41 3.93 -31.99 -17.48
C ASN A 41 2.72 -32.72 -16.87
N GLU A 42 2.91 -33.90 -16.26
CA GLU A 42 1.80 -34.63 -15.61
C GLU A 42 1.23 -33.89 -14.39
N ILE A 43 1.99 -32.95 -13.80
CA ILE A 43 1.58 -32.17 -12.64
C ILE A 43 0.76 -30.93 -13.06
N LEU A 44 0.97 -30.44 -14.28
CA LEU A 44 0.38 -29.20 -14.81
C LEU A 44 -1.05 -29.43 -15.32
N THR A 45 -1.97 -29.61 -14.38
CA THR A 45 -3.40 -29.77 -14.65
C THR A 45 -4.14 -28.43 -14.65
N GLU A 46 -5.23 -28.33 -15.41
CA GLU A 46 -6.11 -27.16 -15.40
C GLU A 46 -6.68 -26.88 -13.99
N ASP A 47 -6.97 -27.93 -13.24
CA ASP A 47 -7.41 -27.85 -11.84
C ASP A 47 -6.36 -27.21 -10.92
N LEU A 48 -5.09 -27.54 -11.11
CA LEU A 48 -3.99 -26.92 -10.38
C LEU A 48 -3.87 -25.43 -10.75
N ASP A 49 -4.04 -25.09 -12.02
CA ASP A 49 -3.98 -23.71 -12.51
C ASP A 49 -5.08 -22.85 -11.91
N VAL A 50 -6.31 -23.36 -11.83
CA VAL A 50 -7.43 -22.67 -11.17
C VAL A 50 -7.14 -22.47 -9.68
N LYS A 51 -6.57 -23.47 -8.99
CA LYS A 51 -6.22 -23.35 -7.56
C LYS A 51 -5.12 -22.32 -7.31
N ILE A 52 -4.07 -22.33 -8.14
CA ILE A 52 -2.99 -21.35 -8.08
C ILE A 52 -3.56 -19.95 -8.27
N GLN A 53 -4.37 -19.74 -9.32
CA GLN A 53 -4.89 -18.43 -9.63
C GLN A 53 -5.81 -17.89 -8.52
N LYS A 54 -6.65 -18.75 -7.92
CA LYS A 54 -7.48 -18.39 -6.76
C LYS A 54 -6.65 -17.97 -5.55
N GLU A 55 -5.57 -18.68 -5.25
CA GLU A 55 -4.70 -18.33 -4.12
C GLU A 55 -3.93 -17.02 -4.40
N VAL A 56 -3.47 -16.81 -5.64
CA VAL A 56 -2.85 -15.55 -6.06
C VAL A 56 -3.81 -14.38 -5.88
N ASP A 57 -5.05 -14.50 -6.39
CA ASP A 57 -6.06 -13.44 -6.27
C ASP A 57 -6.41 -13.14 -4.80
N LYS A 58 -6.54 -14.19 -3.98
CA LYS A 58 -6.75 -14.05 -2.53
C LYS A 58 -5.60 -13.31 -1.86
N LYS A 59 -4.35 -13.70 -2.13
CA LYS A 59 -3.16 -13.08 -1.52
C LYS A 59 -2.99 -11.62 -1.92
N ILE A 60 -3.31 -11.29 -3.17
CA ILE A 60 -3.29 -9.91 -3.66
C ILE A 60 -4.37 -9.08 -2.97
N LEU A 61 -5.58 -9.63 -2.80
CA LEU A 61 -6.65 -8.94 -2.08
C LEU A 61 -6.28 -8.69 -0.61
N GLU A 62 -5.70 -9.69 0.07
CA GLU A 62 -5.16 -9.54 1.43
C GLU A 62 -4.11 -8.43 1.49
N PHE A 63 -3.15 -8.42 0.56
CA PHE A 63 -2.11 -7.39 0.48
C PHE A 63 -2.68 -5.97 0.30
N ASN A 64 -3.66 -5.79 -0.60
CA ASN A 64 -4.28 -4.49 -0.82
C ASN A 64 -5.07 -3.99 0.40
N ASN A 65 -5.80 -4.89 1.06
CA ASN A 65 -6.56 -4.55 2.26
C ASN A 65 -5.64 -4.15 3.42
N ASP A 66 -4.41 -4.67 3.44
CA ASP A 66 -3.39 -4.30 4.42
C ASP A 66 -2.77 -2.90 4.16
N ILE A 67 -3.06 -2.24 3.03
CA ILE A 67 -2.62 -0.85 2.76
C ILE A 67 -3.66 0.12 3.37
N ASP A 68 -3.53 0.38 4.67
CA ASP A 68 -4.50 1.14 5.47
C ASP A 68 -4.12 2.62 5.66
N LEU A 69 -3.78 3.31 4.57
CA LEU A 69 -3.28 4.71 4.60
C LEU A 69 -4.30 5.75 5.10
N LYS A 70 -5.61 5.45 5.09
CA LYS A 70 -6.70 6.28 5.65
C LYS A 70 -6.51 7.81 5.43
N PRO A 71 -6.45 8.28 4.17
CA PRO A 71 -6.08 9.67 3.84
C PRO A 71 -6.92 10.75 4.52
N LYS A 72 -8.23 10.52 4.72
CA LYS A 72 -9.08 11.44 5.47
C LYS A 72 -8.64 11.61 6.91
N ALA A 73 -8.34 10.50 7.58
CA ALA A 73 -7.93 10.51 8.98
C ALA A 73 -6.57 11.19 9.15
N LEU A 74 -5.63 10.93 8.23
CA LEU A 74 -4.35 11.62 8.15
C LEU A 74 -4.54 13.14 7.95
N TYR A 75 -5.37 13.54 6.99
CA TYR A 75 -5.62 14.96 6.71
C TYR A 75 -6.13 15.72 7.95
N TYR A 76 -7.15 15.19 8.64
CA TYR A 76 -7.70 15.85 9.82
C TYR A 76 -6.73 15.86 11.01
N ALA A 77 -5.91 14.82 11.16
CA ALA A 77 -4.86 14.80 12.17
C ALA A 77 -3.82 15.92 11.93
N LEU A 78 -3.33 16.04 10.69
CA LEU A 78 -2.36 17.08 10.32
C LEU A 78 -2.95 18.49 10.38
N LYS A 79 -4.22 18.67 10.00
CA LYS A 79 -4.92 19.95 10.13
C LYS A 79 -4.99 20.39 11.59
N SER A 80 -5.31 19.47 12.50
CA SER A 80 -5.34 19.75 13.94
C SER A 80 -3.95 20.12 14.49
N GLU A 81 -2.88 19.49 13.99
CA GLU A 81 -1.51 19.84 14.39
C GLU A 81 -1.06 21.20 13.85
N LEU A 82 -1.48 21.58 12.64
CA LEU A 82 -1.20 22.91 12.07
C LEU A 82 -1.95 24.03 12.77
N GLU A 83 -3.17 23.78 13.24
CA GLU A 83 -3.92 24.75 14.06
C GLU A 83 -3.24 25.03 15.40
N LEU A 84 -2.42 24.11 15.91
CA LEU A 84 -1.63 24.29 17.13
C LEU A 84 -0.26 24.95 16.88
N ASP A 85 0.25 24.87 15.65
CA ASP A 85 1.53 25.44 15.23
C ASP A 85 1.43 25.92 13.77
N GLU A 86 0.87 27.11 13.57
CA GLU A 86 0.58 27.69 12.24
C GLU A 86 1.84 27.95 11.40
N HIS A 87 3.03 27.94 12.02
CA HIS A 87 4.32 28.16 11.38
C HIS A 87 5.13 26.86 11.22
N MET A 88 4.48 25.70 11.32
CA MET A 88 5.12 24.42 11.12
C MET A 88 5.77 24.32 9.73
N SER A 89 7.05 23.96 9.70
CA SER A 89 7.75 23.74 8.43
C SER A 89 7.26 22.47 7.71
N GLU A 90 7.39 22.46 6.39
CA GLU A 90 7.02 21.29 5.56
C GLU A 90 7.74 20.01 6.00
N LYS A 91 9.02 20.12 6.42
CA LYS A 91 9.79 18.99 6.95
C LYS A 91 9.14 18.42 8.22
N LYS A 92 8.73 19.29 9.15
CA LYS A 92 8.07 18.89 10.40
C LYS A 92 6.67 18.32 10.14
N LEU A 93 5.94 18.87 9.17
CA LEU A 93 4.64 18.35 8.74
C LEU A 93 4.77 16.95 8.12
N THR A 94 5.77 16.75 7.26
CA THR A 94 6.08 15.46 6.62
C THR A 94 6.43 14.38 7.66
N ILE A 95 7.29 14.72 8.63
CA ILE A 95 7.63 13.81 9.73
C ILE A 95 6.38 13.44 10.55
N SER A 96 5.50 14.41 10.80
CA SER A 96 4.27 14.18 11.56
C SER A 96 3.31 13.27 10.80
N ALA A 97 3.23 13.41 9.47
CA ALA A 97 2.48 12.51 8.60
C ALA A 97 3.00 11.07 8.70
N TYR A 98 4.31 10.87 8.59
CA TYR A 98 4.90 9.53 8.72
C TYR A 98 4.69 8.94 10.11
N ASN A 99 4.85 9.74 11.18
CA ASN A 99 4.59 9.29 12.55
C ASN A 99 3.12 8.88 12.75
N TYR A 100 2.17 9.63 12.19
CA TYR A 100 0.76 9.28 12.25
C TYR A 100 0.50 7.95 11.55
N LEU A 101 0.99 7.79 10.31
CA LEU A 101 0.83 6.56 9.54
C LEU A 101 1.47 5.35 10.25
N GLU A 102 2.66 5.52 10.84
CA GLU A 102 3.41 4.44 11.51
C GLU A 102 2.68 3.90 12.74
N LYS A 103 2.05 4.80 13.49
CA LYS A 103 1.27 4.47 14.69
C LYS A 103 -0.06 3.80 14.36
N ASN A 104 -0.67 4.20 13.24
CA ASN A 104 -2.03 3.79 12.90
C ASN A 104 -2.13 2.61 11.92
N THR A 105 -1.02 2.26 11.24
CA THR A 105 -1.00 1.08 10.38
C THR A 105 -0.87 -0.22 11.17
N LYS A 106 -1.63 -1.25 10.77
CA LYS A 106 -1.45 -2.63 11.26
C LYS A 106 -0.43 -3.42 10.43
N ASN A 107 -0.05 -2.91 9.26
CA ASN A 107 0.83 -3.61 8.33
C ASN A 107 2.30 -3.46 8.75
N LYS A 108 2.95 -4.59 9.08
CA LYS A 108 4.35 -4.62 9.54
C LYS A 108 5.33 -4.12 8.49
N PHE A 109 5.07 -4.38 7.21
CA PHE A 109 5.91 -3.94 6.11
C PHE A 109 5.82 -2.42 5.92
N LEU A 110 4.60 -1.90 5.85
CA LEU A 110 4.36 -0.45 5.78
C LEU A 110 4.97 0.28 6.99
N LYS A 111 4.82 -0.29 8.18
CA LYS A 111 5.44 0.23 9.41
C LYS A 111 6.96 0.31 9.31
N LYS A 112 7.62 -0.67 8.68
CA LYS A 112 9.07 -0.67 8.48
C LYS A 112 9.50 0.45 7.52
N ILE A 113 8.81 0.60 6.39
CA ILE A 113 9.06 1.68 5.43
C ILE A 113 8.92 3.04 6.11
N LEU A 114 7.85 3.27 6.85
CA LEU A 114 7.60 4.55 7.53
C LEU A 114 8.70 4.87 8.56
N LYS A 115 9.21 3.88 9.30
CA LYS A 115 10.33 4.08 10.22
C LYS A 115 11.62 4.47 9.51
N GLU A 116 11.88 3.93 8.33
CA GLU A 116 13.05 4.30 7.52
C GLU A 116 12.90 5.73 7.00
N LEU A 117 11.73 6.08 6.44
CA LEU A 117 11.43 7.44 5.98
C LEU A 117 11.56 8.48 7.11
N ILE A 118 11.09 8.18 8.32
CA ILE A 118 11.25 9.05 9.50
C ILE A 118 12.73 9.26 9.83
N LYS A 119 13.59 8.25 9.70
CA LYS A 119 15.02 8.36 9.98
C LYS A 119 15.74 9.21 8.93
N GLU A 120 15.44 9.00 7.66
CA GLU A 120 16.01 9.77 6.55
C GLU A 120 15.57 11.24 6.56
N SER A 121 14.38 11.49 7.07
CA SER A 121 13.80 12.83 7.17
C SER A 121 14.24 13.61 8.40
N LYS A 122 15.06 13.05 9.31
CA LYS A 122 15.60 13.76 10.48
C LYS A 122 16.90 14.48 10.13
#